data_AF-A0A1C5KJI7-F1
#
_entry.id   AF-A0A1C5KJI7-F1
#
_cell.length_a   1.000
_cell.length_b   1.000
_cell.length_c   1.000
_cell.angle_alpha   90.00
_cell.angle_beta   90.00
_cell.angle_gamma   90.00
#
_symmetry.space_group_name_H-M   'P 1'
#
loop_
_entity.id
_entity.type
_entity.pdbx_description
1 polymer ?
#
loop_
_entity_poly.entity_id
_entity_poly.type
_entity_poly.pdbx_seq_one_letter_code
_entity_poly.pdbx_strand_id
1 'polypeptide(L)'
;MEITCYDKYGRMIENIVQWDVGQSISIKGYDLTSYAPQIHFANANSEKALVVESVLSGGLLSCQVPNSLARENLPIIMYIYDAVGETGKTNTIIKIPVTPRPMPDDVVLANDPDVISLKEALRQAREYMNKAQNYAVAAEASAKKAQEAADSIKP
;
A
#
# COMPACT_ATOMS: atom_id res chain seq x y z
N MET A 1 -8.42 23.15 0.45
CA MET A 1 -9.17 22.25 1.35
C MET A 1 -8.21 21.82 2.44
N GLU A 2 -8.54 22.05 3.70
CA GLU A 2 -7.69 21.61 4.82
C GLU A 2 -8.01 20.14 5.08
N ILE A 3 -7.01 19.26 4.93
CA ILE A 3 -7.19 17.82 5.12
C ILE A 3 -6.81 17.48 6.55
N THR A 4 -7.80 17.07 7.35
CA THR A 4 -7.59 16.63 8.73
C THR A 4 -7.34 15.12 8.76
N CYS A 5 -6.25 14.73 9.43
CA CYS A 5 -5.90 13.34 9.68
C CYS A 5 -6.42 12.91 11.06
N TYR A 6 -6.86 11.66 11.16
CA TYR A 6 -7.38 11.06 12.38
C TYR A 6 -6.66 9.75 12.70
N ASP A 7 -6.51 9.43 13.99
CA ASP A 7 -6.00 8.13 14.44
C ASP A 7 -7.08 7.04 14.37
N LYS A 8 -6.73 5.81 14.74
CA LYS A 8 -7.68 4.68 14.81
C LYS A 8 -8.85 4.89 15.77
N TYR A 9 -8.76 5.85 16.69
CA TYR A 9 -9.81 6.19 17.64
C TYR A 9 -10.64 7.38 17.16
N GLY A 10 -10.39 7.91 15.96
CA GLY A 10 -11.08 9.06 15.40
C GLY A 10 -10.66 10.40 16.00
N ARG A 11 -9.53 10.46 16.71
CA ARG A 11 -8.96 11.69 17.26
C ARG A 11 -8.08 12.36 16.22
N MET A 12 -8.12 13.69 16.15
CA MET A 12 -7.27 14.45 15.24
C MET A 12 -5.79 14.18 15.56
N ILE A 13 -4.99 13.91 14.51
CA ILE A 13 -3.55 13.75 14.62
C ILE A 13 -2.90 15.12 14.48
N GLU A 14 -2.35 15.63 15.58
CA GLU A 14 -1.50 16.82 15.58
C GLU A 14 -0.02 16.46 15.38
N ASN A 15 0.36 15.29 15.87
CA ASN A 15 1.72 14.75 15.85
C ASN A 15 1.69 13.23 16.02
N ILE A 16 2.81 12.59 15.70
CA ILE A 16 3.14 11.22 16.12
C ILE A 16 4.27 11.33 17.16
N VAL A 17 4.19 10.58 18.25
CA VAL A 17 5.29 10.58 19.23
C VAL A 17 6.36 9.59 18.79
N GLN A 18 7.63 9.96 18.92
CA GLN A 18 8.73 9.09 18.55
C GLN A 18 8.64 7.76 19.33
N TRP A 19 8.94 6.66 18.65
CA TRP A 19 8.84 5.29 19.17
C TRP A 19 7.43 4.74 19.34
N ASP A 20 6.38 5.50 19.00
CA ASP A 20 5.04 4.92 18.89
C ASP A 20 5.01 3.89 17.76
N VAL A 21 4.31 2.78 18.01
CA VAL A 21 4.22 1.65 17.09
C VAL A 21 2.79 1.44 16.61
N GLY A 22 2.63 0.98 15.36
CA GLY A 22 1.33 0.63 14.80
C GLY A 22 0.40 1.83 14.64
N GLN A 23 0.98 2.99 14.34
CA GLN A 23 0.22 4.22 14.08
C GLN A 23 -0.49 4.11 12.74
N SER A 24 -1.74 4.57 12.71
CA SER A 24 -2.58 4.56 11.50
C SER A 24 -3.17 5.94 11.29
N ILE A 25 -3.28 6.35 10.03
CA ILE A 25 -3.91 7.61 9.64
C ILE A 25 -5.20 7.29 8.89
N SER A 26 -6.26 8.03 9.22
CA SER A 26 -7.53 8.05 8.52
C SER A 26 -7.86 9.46 8.04
N ILE A 27 -8.37 9.59 6.83
CA ILE A 27 -8.77 10.85 6.20
C ILE A 27 -10.24 10.73 5.78
N LYS A 28 -11.07 11.63 6.32
CA LYS A 28 -12.50 11.70 5.99
C LYS A 28 -12.72 12.54 4.73
N GLY A 29 -13.74 12.20 3.95
CA GLY A 29 -14.17 13.00 2.81
C GLY A 29 -13.15 13.00 1.67
N TYR A 30 -12.30 11.95 1.61
CA TYR A 30 -11.48 11.69 0.44
C TYR A 30 -12.37 11.08 -0.66
N ASP A 31 -13.21 11.91 -1.26
CA ASP A 31 -14.17 11.57 -2.32
C ASP A 31 -13.52 11.65 -3.71
N LEU A 32 -12.19 11.77 -3.77
CA LEU A 32 -11.44 12.09 -4.98
C LEU A 32 -11.26 10.90 -5.93
N THR A 33 -11.49 9.66 -5.46
CA THR A 33 -11.25 8.45 -6.25
C THR A 33 -12.23 7.31 -5.90
N SER A 34 -12.75 6.60 -6.91
CA SER A 34 -13.50 5.34 -6.72
C SER A 34 -12.60 4.15 -6.35
N TYR A 35 -11.34 4.40 -6.01
CA TYR A 35 -10.32 3.40 -5.69
C TYR A 35 -9.43 3.91 -4.56
N ALA A 36 -8.76 2.98 -3.87
CA ALA A 36 -7.82 3.31 -2.80
C ALA A 36 -6.44 3.69 -3.40
N PRO A 37 -5.96 4.94 -3.24
CA PRO A 37 -4.69 5.38 -3.80
C PRO A 37 -3.47 4.81 -3.07
N GLN A 38 -2.29 4.95 -3.67
CA GLN A 38 -1.04 4.59 -2.97
C GLN A 38 -0.61 5.74 -2.07
N ILE A 39 -0.09 5.40 -0.89
CA ILE A 39 0.42 6.39 0.06
C ILE A 39 1.92 6.25 0.11
N HIS A 40 2.62 7.31 -0.28
CA HIS A 40 4.07 7.34 -0.19
C HIS A 40 4.46 8.10 1.07
N PHE A 41 5.26 7.47 1.93
CA PHE A 41 5.79 8.09 3.13
C PHE A 41 7.28 8.36 2.98
N ALA A 42 7.73 9.53 3.42
CA ALA A 42 9.14 9.89 3.45
C ALA A 42 9.40 10.86 4.60
N ASN A 43 10.67 11.12 4.87
CA ASN A 43 11.13 12.23 5.69
C ASN A 43 12.39 12.84 5.05
N ALA A 44 13.04 13.79 5.73
CA ALA A 44 14.23 14.45 5.19
C ALA A 44 15.44 13.52 4.98
N ASN A 45 15.47 12.34 5.62
CA ASN A 45 16.53 11.34 5.46
C ASN A 45 16.22 10.28 4.40
N SER A 46 15.01 10.31 3.83
CA SER A 46 14.57 9.28 2.88
C SER A 46 15.18 9.50 1.49
N GLU A 47 15.98 8.55 1.00
CA GLU A 47 16.40 8.52 -0.41
C GLU A 47 15.25 8.13 -1.35
N LYS A 48 14.35 7.27 -0.86
CA LYS A 48 13.16 6.77 -1.57
C LYS A 48 11.98 6.77 -0.61
N ALA A 49 10.78 7.02 -1.13
CA ALA A 49 9.58 6.93 -0.33
C ALA A 49 9.16 5.46 -0.10
N LEU A 50 8.63 5.18 1.09
CA LEU A 50 8.00 3.92 1.46
C LEU A 50 6.56 3.93 0.94
N VAL A 51 6.25 3.03 0.01
CA VAL A 51 4.91 2.90 -0.60
C VAL A 51 4.06 1.95 0.23
N VAL A 52 2.93 2.43 0.74
CA VAL A 52 2.00 1.69 1.58
C VAL A 52 0.62 1.64 0.90
N GLU A 53 -0.03 0.48 0.93
CA GLU A 53 -1.42 0.35 0.47
C GLU A 53 -2.36 1.10 1.40
N SER A 54 -3.30 1.85 0.81
CA SER A 54 -4.42 2.38 1.55
C SER A 54 -5.66 1.52 1.41
N VAL A 55 -6.59 1.70 2.34
CA VAL A 55 -7.93 1.14 2.30
C VAL A 55 -8.92 2.29 2.22
N LEU A 56 -9.79 2.25 1.21
CA LEU A 56 -10.92 3.16 1.07
C LEU A 56 -12.20 2.41 1.40
N SER A 57 -12.87 2.76 2.51
CA SER A 57 -14.12 2.15 2.94
C SER A 57 -15.08 3.21 3.46
N GLY A 58 -16.29 3.27 2.90
CA GLY A 58 -17.32 4.21 3.35
C GLY A 58 -16.90 5.69 3.32
N GLY A 59 -16.08 6.10 2.33
CA GLY A 59 -15.56 7.47 2.22
C GLY A 59 -14.44 7.83 3.20
N LEU A 60 -13.91 6.83 3.92
CA LEU A 60 -12.75 6.95 4.80
C LEU A 60 -11.54 6.28 4.13
N LEU A 61 -10.54 7.10 3.82
CA LEU A 61 -9.23 6.62 3.37
C LEU A 61 -8.38 6.32 4.60
N SER A 62 -7.74 5.16 4.68
CA SER A 62 -6.91 4.79 5.83
C SER A 62 -5.65 4.05 5.41
N CYS A 63 -4.56 4.24 6.17
CA CYS A 63 -3.29 3.53 5.95
C CYS A 63 -2.47 3.45 7.25
N GLN A 64 -1.50 2.52 7.26
CA GLN A 64 -0.54 2.40 8.36
C GLN A 64 0.68 3.29 8.11
N VAL A 65 1.19 3.93 9.16
CA VAL A 65 2.40 4.73 9.12
C VAL A 65 3.60 3.80 9.30
N PRO A 66 4.65 3.90 8.47
CA PRO A 66 5.89 3.17 8.70
C PRO A 66 6.51 3.48 10.07
N ASN A 67 6.75 2.42 10.85
CA ASN A 67 7.34 2.51 12.18
C ASN A 67 8.77 3.06 12.12
N SER A 68 9.52 2.78 11.05
CA SER A 68 10.86 3.33 10.80
C SER A 68 10.86 4.87 10.81
N LEU A 69 9.88 5.49 10.16
CA LEU A 69 9.77 6.95 10.12
C LEU A 69 9.36 7.54 11.47
N ALA A 70 8.54 6.84 12.26
CA ALA A 70 8.19 7.24 13.62
C ALA A 70 9.36 7.09 14.63
N ARG A 71 10.45 6.41 14.27
CA ARG A 71 11.67 6.35 15.10
C ARG A 71 12.59 7.53 14.88
N GLU A 72 12.41 8.27 13.81
CA GLU A 72 13.25 9.42 13.50
C GLU A 72 12.60 10.69 14.05
N ASN A 73 13.41 11.56 14.66
CA ASN A 73 12.95 12.88 15.10
C ASN A 73 12.86 13.84 13.90
N LEU A 74 12.07 13.47 12.90
CA LEU A 74 11.86 14.21 11.67
C LEU A 74 10.38 14.16 11.29
N PRO A 75 9.82 15.27 10.77
CA PRO A 75 8.45 15.25 10.26
C PRO A 75 8.27 14.20 9.17
N ILE A 76 7.19 13.43 9.27
CA ILE A 76 6.77 12.47 8.26
C ILE A 76 6.01 13.24 7.18
N ILE A 77 6.41 13.04 5.93
CA ILE A 77 5.74 13.58 4.75
C ILE A 77 4.97 12.45 4.09
N MET A 78 3.65 12.64 4.02
CA MET A 78 2.73 11.71 3.39
C MET A 78 2.25 12.29 2.06
N TYR A 79 2.46 11.55 0.98
CA TYR A 79 1.99 11.88 -0.36
C TYR A 79 0.85 10.93 -0.74
N ILE A 80 -0.32 11.48 -1.05
CA ILE A 80 -1.42 10.70 -1.61
C ILE A 80 -1.22 10.68 -3.13
N TYR A 81 -0.85 9.51 -3.64
CA TYR A 81 -0.44 9.29 -5.03
C TYR A 81 -1.50 8.47 -5.77
N ASP A 82 -2.11 9.12 -6.74
CA ASP A 82 -3.11 8.53 -7.61
C ASP A 82 -2.42 8.00 -8.86
N ALA A 83 -2.42 6.68 -9.04
CA ALA A 83 -1.83 6.00 -10.18
C ALA A 83 -2.94 5.29 -10.98
N VAL A 84 -3.15 5.70 -12.23
CA VAL A 84 -4.11 5.10 -13.15
C VAL A 84 -3.42 4.82 -14.48
N GLY A 85 -3.30 3.54 -14.82
CA GLY A 85 -2.57 3.10 -16.02
C GLY A 85 -1.10 3.52 -15.98
N GLU A 86 -0.65 4.23 -17.01
CA GLU A 86 0.72 4.77 -17.12
C GLU A 86 0.86 6.18 -16.53
N THR A 87 -0.24 6.77 -16.07
CA THR A 87 -0.23 8.11 -15.47
C THR A 87 -0.28 8.00 -13.96
N GLY A 88 0.50 8.83 -13.27
CA GLY A 88 0.33 8.98 -11.84
C GLY A 88 0.78 10.34 -11.33
N LYS A 89 0.09 10.82 -10.31
CA LYS A 89 0.27 12.17 -9.77
C LYS A 89 0.04 12.20 -8.26
N THR A 90 0.88 12.95 -7.57
CA THR A 90 0.63 13.35 -6.19
C THR A 90 -0.44 14.43 -6.14
N ASN A 91 -1.58 14.12 -5.52
CA ASN A 91 -2.69 15.07 -5.41
C ASN A 91 -2.76 15.77 -4.05
N THR A 92 -2.13 15.21 -3.03
CA THR A 92 -2.10 15.77 -1.68
C THR A 92 -0.76 15.49 -1.02
N ILE A 93 -0.27 16.48 -0.28
CA ILE A 93 0.93 16.38 0.56
C ILE A 93 0.53 16.79 1.97
N ILE A 94 0.76 15.92 2.93
CA ILE A 94 0.47 16.15 4.34
C ILE A 94 1.77 15.99 5.13
N LYS A 95 2.06 16.95 6.00
CA LYS A 95 3.22 16.92 6.88
C LYS A 95 2.76 16.64 8.30
N ILE A 96 3.25 15.56 8.89
CA ILE A 96 2.91 15.10 10.23
C ILE A 96 4.14 15.31 11.10
N PRO A 97 4.08 16.21 12.09
CA PRO A 97 5.16 16.39 13.06
C PRO A 97 5.43 15.09 13.81
N VAL A 98 6.71 14.81 14.07
CA VAL A 98 7.11 13.81 15.06
C VAL A 98 7.59 14.52 16.31
N THR A 99 7.01 14.19 17.45
CA THR A 99 7.43 14.72 18.75
C THR A 99 8.52 13.82 19.33
N PRO A 100 9.73 14.34 19.56
CA PRO A 100 10.82 13.54 20.11
C PRO A 100 10.48 12.99 21.50
N ARG A 101 10.88 11.75 21.74
CA ARG A 101 10.74 11.05 23.01
C ARG A 101 11.99 10.19 23.23
N PRO A 102 12.51 10.08 24.46
CA PRO A 102 13.56 9.11 24.76
C PRO A 102 13.13 7.68 24.39
N MET A 103 14.07 6.90 23.84
CA MET A 103 13.85 5.49 23.53
C MET A 103 13.48 4.74 24.83
N PRO A 104 12.36 4.00 24.86
CA PRO A 104 12.03 3.16 26.02
C PRO A 104 13.06 2.04 26.20
N ASP A 105 13.37 1.70 27.45
CA ASP A 105 14.33 0.64 27.79
C ASP A 105 13.93 -0.75 27.26
N ASP A 106 12.62 -0.97 27.07
CA ASP A 106 11.99 -2.23 26.67
C ASP A 106 11.44 -2.19 25.23
N VAL A 107 11.92 -1.27 24.39
CA VAL A 107 11.32 -1.08 23.07
C VAL A 107 11.47 -2.31 22.17
N VAL A 108 10.33 -2.78 21.64
CA VAL A 108 10.27 -3.80 20.61
C VAL A 108 10.22 -3.11 19.25
N LEU A 109 11.24 -3.33 18.42
CA LEU A 109 11.29 -2.77 17.07
C LEU A 109 10.27 -3.46 16.16
N ALA A 110 9.08 -2.87 16.03
CA ALA A 110 8.04 -3.33 15.12
C ALA A 110 8.45 -3.12 13.64
N ASN A 111 8.31 -4.13 12.79
CA ASN A 111 8.57 -3.95 11.36
C ASN A 111 7.62 -2.92 10.75
N ASP A 112 8.03 -2.31 9.63
CA ASP A 112 7.13 -1.46 8.84
C ASP A 112 5.94 -2.28 8.32
N PRO A 113 4.77 -1.63 8.05
CA PRO A 113 3.71 -2.28 7.30
C PRO A 113 4.24 -2.72 5.93
N ASP A 114 3.54 -3.66 5.28
CA ASP A 114 3.97 -4.17 3.97
C ASP A 114 4.20 -3.03 2.98
N VAL A 115 5.49 -2.71 2.76
CA VAL A 115 5.90 -1.70 1.81
C VAL A 115 5.88 -2.37 0.44
N ILE A 116 5.01 -1.91 -0.45
CA ILE A 116 5.00 -2.39 -1.82
C ILE A 116 6.27 -1.89 -2.49
N SER A 117 7.30 -2.74 -2.54
CA SER A 117 8.35 -2.49 -3.50
C SER A 117 7.77 -2.68 -4.90
N LEU A 118 8.02 -1.75 -5.83
CA LEU A 118 7.72 -1.95 -7.26
C LEU A 118 8.26 -3.30 -7.76
N LYS A 119 9.40 -3.75 -7.21
CA LYS A 119 9.98 -5.05 -7.48
C LYS A 119 9.07 -6.21 -7.07
N GLU A 120 8.39 -6.07 -5.94
CA GLU A 120 7.51 -7.09 -5.39
C GLU A 120 6.17 -7.15 -6.13
N ALA A 121 5.61 -6.00 -6.48
CA ALA A 121 4.45 -5.92 -7.37
C ALA A 121 4.76 -6.54 -8.75
N LEU A 122 5.93 -6.22 -9.34
CA LEU A 122 6.38 -6.82 -10.59
C LEU A 122 6.62 -8.34 -10.46
N ARG A 123 7.15 -8.80 -9.32
CA ARG A 123 7.33 -10.24 -9.04
C ARG A 123 5.99 -10.95 -9.03
N GLN A 124 5.01 -10.44 -8.28
CA GLN A 124 3.67 -11.02 -8.19
C GLN A 124 2.97 -11.00 -9.54
N ALA A 125 3.04 -9.89 -10.28
CA ALA A 125 2.47 -9.78 -11.62
C ALA A 125 3.05 -10.84 -12.57
N ARG A 126 4.37 -11.05 -12.56
CA ARG A 126 5.03 -12.11 -13.34
C ARG A 126 4.57 -13.51 -12.93
N GLU A 127 4.39 -13.76 -11.63
CA GLU A 127 3.89 -15.05 -11.15
C GLU A 127 2.45 -15.32 -11.59
N TYR A 128 1.57 -14.31 -11.54
CA TYR A 128 0.21 -14.43 -12.05
C TYR A 128 0.18 -14.66 -13.56
N MET A 129 1.02 -13.95 -14.34
CA MET A 129 1.14 -14.18 -15.79
C MET A 129 1.61 -15.60 -16.11
N ASN A 130 2.64 -16.10 -15.42
CA ASN A 130 3.15 -17.45 -15.62
C ASN A 130 2.09 -18.51 -15.28
N LYS A 131 1.33 -18.32 -14.19
CA LYS A 131 0.22 -19.22 -13.83
C LYS A 131 -0.87 -19.19 -14.89
N ALA A 132 -1.29 -18.00 -15.34
CA ALA A 132 -2.29 -17.84 -16.39
C ALA A 132 -1.88 -18.52 -17.70
N GLN A 133 -0.61 -18.38 -18.10
CA GLN A 133 -0.07 -19.04 -19.29
C GLN A 133 -0.07 -20.56 -19.14
N ASN A 134 0.34 -21.09 -17.98
CA ASN A 134 0.30 -22.53 -17.71
C ASN A 134 -1.13 -23.08 -17.76
N TYR A 135 -2.10 -22.36 -17.21
CA TYR A 135 -3.51 -22.74 -17.29
C TYR A 135 -4.03 -22.72 -18.73
N ALA A 136 -3.65 -21.72 -19.53
CA ALA A 136 -4.03 -21.65 -20.95
C ALA A 136 -3.49 -22.86 -21.74
N VAL A 137 -2.20 -23.18 -21.57
CA VAL A 137 -1.58 -24.35 -22.23
C VAL A 137 -2.23 -25.66 -21.78
N ALA A 138 -2.52 -25.81 -20.49
CA ALA A 138 -3.19 -27.00 -19.96
C ALA A 138 -4.63 -27.14 -20.50
N ALA A 139 -5.35 -26.02 -20.65
CA ALA A 139 -6.69 -25.98 -21.23
C ALA A 139 -6.66 -26.37 -22.71
N GLU A 140 -5.73 -25.83 -23.50
CA GLU A 140 -5.53 -26.19 -24.91
C GLU A 140 -5.19 -27.68 -25.09
N ALA A 141 -4.26 -28.21 -24.28
CA ALA A 141 -3.90 -29.61 -24.31
C ALA A 141 -5.08 -30.52 -23.95
N SER A 142 -5.90 -30.12 -22.98
CA SER A 142 -7.09 -30.85 -22.57
C SER A 142 -8.17 -30.82 -23.66
N ALA A 143 -8.38 -29.67 -24.31
CA ALA A 143 -9.31 -29.53 -25.43
C ALA A 143 -8.89 -30.41 -26.61
N LYS A 144 -7.59 -30.44 -26.95
CA LYS A 144 -7.07 -31.29 -28.02
C LYS A 144 -7.27 -32.78 -27.73
N LYS A 145 -6.99 -33.24 -26.50
CA LYS A 145 -7.24 -34.63 -26.10
C LYS A 145 -8.72 -34.99 -26.17
N ALA A 146 -9.61 -34.07 -25.77
CA ALA A 146 -11.05 -34.28 -25.88
C ALA A 146 -11.50 -34.38 -27.34
N GLN A 147 -10.93 -33.58 -28.24
CA GLN A 147 -11.18 -33.63 -29.68
C GLN A 147 -10.71 -34.97 -30.29
N GLU A 148 -9.49 -35.39 -29.99
CA GLU A 148 -8.92 -36.68 -30.46
C GLU A 148 -9.74 -37.88 -29.94
N ALA A 149 -10.20 -37.82 -28.69
CA ALA A 149 -11.11 -38.83 -28.14
C ALA A 149 -12.47 -38.83 -28.86
N ALA A 150 -13.03 -37.67 -29.17
CA ALA A 150 -14.30 -37.57 -29.90
C ALA A 150 -14.19 -38.08 -31.35
N ASP A 151 -13.07 -37.79 -32.03
CA ASP A 151 -12.85 -38.23 -33.40
C ASP A 151 -12.54 -39.74 -33.50
N SER A 152 -11.97 -40.36 -32.46
CA SER A 152 -11.77 -41.82 -32.39
C SER A 152 -13.06 -42.62 -32.09
N ILE A 153 -14.16 -41.95 -31.74
CA ILE A 153 -15.48 -42.56 -31.48
C ILE A 153 -16.41 -42.44 -32.71
N LYS A 154 -16.04 -41.69 -33.76
CA LYS A 154 -16.83 -41.64 -34.99
C LYS A 154 -16.76 -42.99 -35.73
N PRO A 155 -17.91 -43.59 -36.08
CA PRO A 155 -18.00 -44.92 -36.69
C PRO A 155 -17.47 -44.96 -38.13
#